data_AF-A0A392MUE5-F1
#
_entry.id   AF-A0A392MUE5-F1
#
_cell.length_a   1.000
_cell.length_b   1.000
_cell.length_c   1.000
_cell.angle_alpha   90.00
_cell.angle_beta   90.00
_cell.angle_gamma   90.00
#
_symmetry.space_group_name_H-M   'P 1'
#
loop_
_entity.id
_entity.type
_entity.pdbx_description
1 polymer ?
#
loop_
_entity_poly.entity_id
_entity_poly.type
_entity_poly.pdbx_seq_one_letter_code
_entity_poly.pdbx_strand_id
1 'polypeptide(L)'
;SVWPTESLHVWGELSQAIMSKDWDKAREAKQAVEERQRKLMREGESKGKKWIPKHFEVSYSKEVGWDCSPIQNFVSAAPIIAFRG
;
A
#
# COMPACT_ATOMS: atom_id res chain seq x y z
N SER A 1 -8.62 13.89 3.82
CA SER A 1 -7.21 13.75 4.20
C SER A 1 -6.68 12.48 3.57
N VAL A 2 -5.50 12.51 2.95
CA VAL A 2 -4.85 11.36 2.29
C VAL A 2 -4.41 10.36 3.36
N TRP A 3 -4.62 9.06 3.16
CA TRP A 3 -4.21 8.07 4.15
C TRP A 3 -2.67 8.03 4.27
N PRO A 4 -2.10 7.91 5.48
CA PRO A 4 -0.64 7.82 5.66
C PRO A 4 0.01 6.62 4.97
N THR A 5 -0.79 5.63 4.55
CA THR A 5 -0.34 4.43 3.85
C THR A 5 -0.59 4.47 2.34
N GLU A 6 -1.12 5.58 1.81
CA GLU A 6 -1.28 5.74 0.36
C GLU A 6 0.08 5.90 -0.31
N SER A 7 0.25 5.25 -1.47
CA SER A 7 1.52 5.22 -2.20
C SER A 7 2.04 6.60 -2.55
N LEU A 8 1.17 7.53 -2.96
CA LEU A 8 1.58 8.90 -3.29
C LEU A 8 2.14 9.64 -2.07
N HIS A 9 1.58 9.40 -0.89
CA HIS A 9 2.07 9.99 0.35
C HIS A 9 3.38 9.33 0.79
N VAL A 10 3.43 7.99 0.81
CA VAL A 10 4.60 7.21 1.26
C VAL A 10 5.82 7.46 0.37
N TRP A 11 5.63 7.51 -0.95
CA TRP A 11 6.69 7.66 -1.94
C TRP A 11 6.82 9.09 -2.48
N GLY A 12 6.13 10.07 -1.86
CA GLY A 12 6.07 11.44 -2.36
C GLY A 12 7.44 12.09 -2.48
N GLU A 13 8.26 12.01 -1.43
CA GLU A 13 9.61 12.59 -1.43
C GLU A 13 10.54 11.94 -2.47
N LEU A 14 10.52 10.60 -2.56
CA LEU A 14 11.24 9.86 -3.60
C LEU A 14 10.82 10.31 -4.99
N SER A 15 9.51 10.43 -5.23
CA SER A 15 8.96 10.83 -6.53
C SER A 15 9.42 12.24 -6.92
N GLN A 16 9.43 13.18 -5.95
CA GLN A 16 9.94 14.54 -6.19
C GLN A 16 11.43 14.54 -6.51
N ALA A 17 12.25 13.77 -5.78
CA ALA A 17 13.69 13.67 -6.03
C ALA A 17 14.01 13.06 -7.41
N ILE A 18 13.24 12.05 -7.84
CA ILE A 18 13.35 11.47 -9.19
C ILE A 18 13.00 12.53 -10.25
N MET A 19 11.91 13.27 -10.05
CA MET A 19 11.48 14.33 -10.99
C MET A 19 12.52 15.45 -11.12
N SER A 20 13.23 15.78 -10.03
CA SER A 20 14.33 16.75 -10.04
C SER A 20 15.67 16.15 -10.49
N LYS A 21 15.74 14.85 -10.78
CA LYS A 21 16.98 14.10 -11.11
C LYS A 21 18.04 14.16 -9.99
N ASP A 22 17.60 14.33 -8.75
CA ASP A 22 18.46 14.28 -7.58
C ASP A 22 18.55 12.82 -7.09
N TRP A 23 19.53 12.10 -7.63
CA TRP A 23 19.65 10.65 -7.40
C TRP A 23 20.13 10.29 -5.99
N ASP A 24 20.93 11.16 -5.36
CA ASP A 24 21.39 10.96 -3.99
C ASP A 24 20.20 11.09 -3.03
N LYS A 25 19.41 12.16 -3.18
CA LYS A 25 18.19 12.34 -2.39
C LYS A 25 17.16 11.23 -2.67
N ALA A 26 17.01 10.81 -3.92
CA ALA A 26 16.13 9.69 -4.26
C ALA A 26 16.55 8.40 -3.53
N ARG A 27 17.86 8.11 -3.50
CA ARG A 27 18.39 6.94 -2.78
C ARG A 27 18.11 6.99 -1.29
N GLU A 28 18.35 8.14 -0.66
CA GLU A 28 18.09 8.35 0.76
C GLU A 28 16.61 8.20 1.11
N ALA A 29 15.73 8.86 0.34
CA ALA A 29 14.28 8.79 0.54
C ALA A 29 13.76 7.35 0.38
N LYS A 30 14.25 6.62 -0.63
CA LYS A 30 13.92 5.20 -0.82
C LYS A 30 14.35 4.35 0.37
N GLN A 31 15.61 4.52 0.81
CA GLN A 31 16.17 3.76 1.92
C GLN A 31 15.39 4.02 3.23
N ALA A 32 15.00 5.26 3.49
CA ALA A 32 14.24 5.63 4.68
C ALA A 32 12.88 4.90 4.74
N VAL A 33 12.14 4.86 3.62
CA VAL A 33 10.86 4.14 3.53
C VAL A 33 11.06 2.64 3.76
N GLU A 34 12.01 2.02 3.07
CA GLU A 34 12.27 0.58 3.15
C GLU A 34 12.76 0.15 4.54
N GLU A 35 13.66 0.89 5.18
CA GLU A 35 14.16 0.58 6.52
C GLU A 35 13.06 0.72 7.57
N ARG A 36 12.21 1.74 7.46
CA ARG A 36 11.04 1.90 8.34
C ARG A 36 10.11 0.70 8.23
N GLN A 37 9.77 0.25 7.03
CA GLN A 37 8.91 -0.92 6.82
C GLN A 37 9.57 -2.20 7.34
N ARG A 38 10.89 -2.37 7.12
CA ARG A 38 11.67 -3.50 7.64
C ARG A 38 11.71 -3.55 9.17
N LYS A 39 11.77 -2.39 9.83
CA LYS A 39 11.69 -2.29 11.29
C LYS A 39 10.28 -2.67 11.79
N LEU A 40 9.23 -2.15 11.17
CA LEU A 40 7.84 -2.49 11.53
C LEU A 40 7.55 -3.98 11.39
N MET A 41 8.07 -4.63 10.34
CA MET A 41 7.97 -6.08 10.16
C MET A 41 8.64 -6.83 11.32
N ARG A 42 9.92 -6.53 11.61
CA ARG A 42 10.67 -7.16 12.71
C ARG A 42 9.99 -6.98 14.08
N GLU A 43 9.45 -5.78 14.34
CA GLU A 43 8.67 -5.50 15.55
C GLU A 43 7.35 -6.27 15.61
N GLY A 44 6.69 -6.48 14.47
CA GLY A 44 5.49 -7.29 14.36
C GLY A 44 5.77 -8.76 14.64
N GLU A 45 6.78 -9.31 13.99
CA GLU A 45 7.22 -10.70 14.14
C GLU A 45 7.65 -11.03 15.58
N SER A 46 8.44 -10.16 16.21
CA SER A 46 8.84 -10.32 17.62
C SER A 46 7.65 -10.30 18.60
N LYS A 47 6.51 -9.71 18.19
CA LYS A 47 5.25 -9.69 18.94
C LYS A 47 4.27 -10.77 18.48
N GLY A 48 4.68 -11.69 17.59
CA GLY A 48 3.83 -12.73 17.01
C GLY A 48 2.71 -12.21 16.10
N LYS A 49 2.77 -10.94 15.68
CA LYS A 49 1.78 -10.34 14.78
C LYS A 49 2.13 -10.67 13.34
N LYS A 50 1.22 -11.36 12.64
CA LYS A 50 1.30 -11.58 11.19
C LYS A 50 0.73 -10.35 10.47
N TRP A 51 1.36 -9.95 9.36
CA TRP A 51 0.79 -8.95 8.46
C TRP A 51 -0.46 -9.53 7.76
N ILE A 52 -1.56 -8.77 7.76
CA ILE A 52 -2.84 -9.14 7.14
C ILE A 52 -3.25 -7.99 6.21
N PRO A 53 -3.60 -8.26 4.94
CA PRO A 53 -4.08 -7.23 4.02
C PRO A 53 -5.37 -6.57 4.54
N LYS A 54 -5.54 -5.27 4.30
CA LYS A 54 -6.68 -4.50 4.84
C LYS A 54 -7.99 -4.68 4.07
N HIS A 55 -7.92 -4.98 2.77
CA HIS A 55 -9.08 -4.95 1.86
C HIS A 55 -9.33 -6.28 1.16
N PHE A 56 -8.42 -7.25 1.32
CA PHE A 56 -8.45 -8.53 0.64
C PHE A 56 -8.17 -9.65 1.63
N GLU A 57 -8.83 -10.78 1.44
CA GLU A 57 -8.44 -12.05 2.03
C GLU A 57 -7.52 -12.75 1.04
N VAL A 58 -6.36 -13.21 1.54
CA VAL A 58 -5.37 -13.92 0.73
C VAL A 58 -5.11 -15.26 1.37
N SER A 59 -5.30 -16.33 0.61
CA SER A 59 -5.08 -17.70 1.07
C SER A 59 -4.20 -18.46 0.09
N TYR A 60 -3.55 -19.52 0.57
CA TYR A 60 -2.73 -20.39 -0.25
C TYR A 60 -3.09 -21.85 0.03
N SER A 61 -3.30 -22.62 -1.03
CA SER A 61 -3.40 -24.08 -1.00
C SER A 61 -2.47 -24.70 -2.03
N LYS A 62 -2.08 -25.96 -1.84
CA LYS A 62 -1.18 -26.65 -2.79
C LYS A 62 -1.88 -26.95 -4.12
N GLU A 63 -3.20 -27.07 -4.09
CA GLU A 63 -4.04 -27.48 -5.20
C GLU A 63 -4.42 -26.30 -6.11
N VAL A 64 -4.71 -25.14 -5.50
CA VAL A 64 -5.21 -23.95 -6.20
C VAL A 64 -4.13 -22.86 -6.31
N GLY A 65 -3.08 -22.93 -5.48
CA GLY A 65 -2.08 -21.87 -5.39
C GLY A 65 -2.57 -20.71 -4.55
N TRP A 66 -2.24 -19.47 -4.97
CA TRP A 66 -2.68 -18.26 -4.30
C TRP A 66 -4.10 -17.87 -4.73
N ASP A 67 -4.98 -17.67 -3.76
CA ASP A 67 -6.31 -17.11 -3.95
C ASP A 67 -6.43 -15.74 -3.25
N CYS A 68 -7.21 -14.84 -3.85
CA CYS A 68 -7.38 -13.46 -3.39
C CYS A 68 -8.81 -12.98 -3.66
N SER A 69 -9.53 -12.64 -2.59
CA SER A 69 -10.90 -12.14 -2.67
C SER A 69 -11.05 -10.82 -1.92
N PRO A 70 -11.91 -9.89 -2.39
CA PRO A 70 -12.14 -8.65 -1.66
C PRO A 70 -12.96 -8.92 -0.39
N ILE A 71 -12.59 -8.27 0.72
CA ILE A 71 -13.35 -8.35 1.99
C ILE A 71 -14.72 -7.70 1.83
N GLN A 72 -14.81 -6.63 1.02
CA GLN A 72 -16.06 -5.95 0.69
C GLN A 72 -16.44 -6.25 -0.77
N ASN A 73 -17.49 -7.06 -0.93
CA ASN A 73 -18.04 -7.45 -2.24
C ASN A 73 -19.02 -6.43 -2.84
N PHE A 74 -19.28 -5.32 -2.14
CA PHE A 74 -20.23 -4.29 -2.57
C PHE A 74 -19.55 -2.94 -2.64
N VAL A 75 -19.57 -2.34 -3.83
CA VAL A 75 -19.30 -0.92 -4.02
C VAL A 75 -20.66 -0.22 -4.08
N SER A 76 -20.84 0.87 -3.34
CA SER A 76 -22.05 1.69 -3.48
C SER A 76 -22.22 2.09 -4.94
N ALA A 77 -23.45 2.08 -5.45
CA ALA A 77 -23.74 2.55 -6.80
C ALA A 77 -23.09 3.93 -7.02
N ALA A 78 -22.33 4.07 -8.10
CA ALA A 78 -21.73 5.36 -8.43
C ALA A 78 -22.85 6.40 -8.50
N PRO A 79 -22.65 7.62 -7.96
CA PRO A 79 -23.62 8.68 -8.10
C PRO A 79 -23.61 9.14 -9.57
N ILE A 80 -24.37 8.46 -10.42
CA ILE A 80 -24.63 8.91 -11.78
C ILE A 80 -25.59 10.09 -11.65
N ILE A 81 -25.04 11.29 -11.49
CA ILE A 81 -25.81 12.52 -11.63
C ILE A 81 -25.97 12.75 -13.13
N ALA A 82 -27.01 12.16 -13.73
CA ALA A 82 -27.41 12.50 -15.08
C ALA A 82 -28.00 13.92 -15.06
N PHE A 83 -27.19 14.91 -15.47
CA PHE A 83 -27.67 16.27 -15.71
C PHE A 83 -28.51 16.25 -16.99
N ARG A 84 -29.83 16.41 -16.88
CA ARG A 84 -30.71 16.68 -18.04
C ARG A 84 -30.70 18.19 -18.28
N GLY A 85 -30.08 18.61 -19.38
CA GLY A 85 -30.34 19.89 -20.02
C GLY A 85 -31.64 19.87 -20.83
#